data_AF-A0A022PQP4-F1
#
_entry.id   AF-A0A022PQP4-F1
#
_cell.length_a   1.000
_cell.length_b   1.000
_cell.length_c   1.000
_cell.angle_alpha   90.00
_cell.angle_beta   90.00
_cell.angle_gamma   90.00
#
_symmetry.space_group_name_H-M   'P 1'
#
loop_
_entity.id
_entity.type
_entity.pdbx_description
1 polymer ?
#
loop_
_entity_poly.entity_id
_entity_poly.type
_entity_poly.pdbx_seq_one_letter_code
_entity_poly.pdbx_strand_id
1 'polypeptide(L)'
;MGFSLFLFLFIFFTSLFNPILSSSSSDLIQQTCKNTQYYELCVSSLKSDSSSSKADSAKGLALIMVRVGMANASATNSYLSSKIPSVANGSSMKKAMKECSEKYASANDALVNSYQDLSAEIYDYAYMHVMAAADYPNACRNVFKRYPGLIYPAGIALREDGFKHICDVVLGIIDTLGW
;
A
#
# COMPACT_ATOMS: atom_id res chain seq x y z
N MET A 1 46.99 -21.86 43.02
CA MET A 1 45.86 -20.90 43.04
C MET A 1 46.06 -19.92 41.89
N GLY A 2 45.59 -20.23 40.68
CA GLY A 2 45.91 -19.39 39.50
C GLY A 2 45.08 -19.72 38.26
N PHE A 3 44.59 -20.95 38.13
CA PHE A 3 43.70 -21.35 37.04
C PHE A 3 42.29 -20.74 37.14
N SER A 4 41.83 -20.43 38.36
CA SER A 4 40.48 -19.87 38.61
C SER A 4 40.35 -18.40 38.17
N LEU A 5 41.43 -17.63 38.16
CA LEU A 5 41.41 -16.22 37.73
C LEU A 5 41.39 -16.07 36.20
N PHE A 6 41.98 -17.01 35.46
CA PHE A 6 41.98 -16.99 33.99
C PHE A 6 40.60 -17.28 33.39
N LEU A 7 39.79 -18.12 34.05
CA LEU A 7 38.42 -18.42 33.61
C LEU A 7 37.46 -17.23 33.78
N PHE A 8 37.65 -16.40 34.81
CA PHE A 8 36.83 -15.20 35.03
C PHE A 8 37.13 -14.06 34.04
N LEU A 9 38.38 -13.94 33.57
CA LEU A 9 38.77 -12.92 32.57
C LEU A 9 38.26 -13.25 31.16
N PHE A 10 38.05 -14.54 30.84
CA PHE A 10 37.55 -14.95 29.52
C PHE A 10 36.03 -14.73 29.36
N ILE A 11 35.25 -14.86 30.44
CA ILE A 11 33.79 -14.65 30.43
C ILE A 11 33.45 -13.14 30.35
N PHE A 12 34.30 -12.26 30.88
CA PHE A 12 34.08 -10.81 30.81
C PHE A 12 34.36 -10.22 29.41
N PHE A 13 35.21 -10.88 28.61
CA PHE A 13 35.61 -10.38 27.29
C PHE A 13 34.62 -10.74 26.17
N THR A 14 33.81 -11.80 26.33
CA THR A 14 32.82 -12.21 25.32
C THR A 14 31.48 -11.48 25.44
N SER A 15 31.26 -10.69 26.49
CA SER A 15 29.98 -9.99 26.73
C SER A 15 29.89 -8.59 26.11
N LEU A 16 30.94 -8.12 25.42
CA LEU A 16 31.01 -6.73 24.90
C LEU A 16 30.79 -6.59 23.39
N PHE A 17 30.53 -7.67 22.66
CA PHE A 17 30.28 -7.61 21.22
C PHE A 17 29.11 -8.50 20.80
N ASN A 18 27.91 -8.10 21.20
CA ASN A 18 26.76 -8.35 20.34
C ASN A 18 26.71 -7.17 19.37
N PRO A 19 27.04 -7.34 18.07
CA PRO A 19 26.65 -6.34 17.09
C PRO A 19 25.12 -6.35 17.11
N ILE A 20 24.51 -5.32 17.71
CA ILE A 20 23.11 -5.01 17.45
C ILE A 20 23.08 -4.74 15.95
N LEU A 21 22.66 -5.73 15.17
CA LEU A 21 22.33 -5.55 13.77
C LEU A 21 21.03 -4.75 13.75
N SER A 22 21.13 -3.46 14.07
CA SER A 22 20.05 -2.52 13.83
C SER A 22 19.93 -2.43 12.32
N SER A 23 19.03 -3.23 11.73
CA SER A 23 18.62 -3.00 10.36
C SER A 23 18.20 -1.54 10.28
N SER A 24 18.90 -0.76 9.47
CA SER A 24 18.46 0.61 9.26
C SER A 24 17.07 0.55 8.62
N SER A 25 16.20 1.52 8.89
CA SER A 25 14.88 1.57 8.22
C SER A 25 15.02 1.53 6.69
N SER A 26 16.14 2.04 6.16
CA SER A 26 16.50 1.94 4.73
C SER A 26 16.76 0.51 4.27
N ASP A 27 17.41 -0.32 5.09
CA ASP A 27 17.65 -1.74 4.77
C ASP A 27 16.36 -2.54 4.82
N LEU A 28 15.51 -2.28 5.83
CA LEU A 28 14.19 -2.91 5.95
C LEU A 28 13.31 -2.57 4.74
N ILE A 29 13.22 -1.29 4.36
CA ILE A 29 12.47 -0.85 3.17
C ILE A 29 12.95 -1.58 1.92
N GLN A 30 14.27 -1.62 1.68
CA GLN A 30 14.83 -2.29 0.51
C GLN A 30 14.53 -3.79 0.52
N GLN A 31 14.68 -4.45 1.67
CA GLN A 31 14.40 -5.88 1.80
C GLN A 31 12.92 -6.19 1.55
N THR A 32 12.01 -5.40 2.11
CA THR A 32 10.57 -5.53 1.89
C THR A 32 10.19 -5.30 0.42
N CYS A 33 10.69 -4.22 -0.19
CA CYS A 33 10.31 -3.86 -1.56
C CYS A 33 10.85 -4.82 -2.62
N LYS A 34 11.93 -5.57 -2.35
CA LYS A 34 12.47 -6.58 -3.28
C LYS A 34 11.47 -7.66 -3.67
N ASN A 35 10.48 -7.92 -2.80
CA ASN A 35 9.44 -8.92 -3.05
C ASN A 35 8.21 -8.35 -3.77
N THR A 36 8.26 -7.08 -4.19
CA THR A 36 7.13 -6.39 -4.85
C THR A 36 7.38 -6.25 -6.34
N GLN A 37 6.32 -6.31 -7.14
CA GLN A 37 6.41 -6.14 -8.60
C GLN A 37 6.90 -4.73 -8.99
N TYR A 38 6.60 -3.70 -8.19
CA TYR A 38 6.99 -2.30 -8.43
C TYR A 38 7.96 -1.80 -7.37
N TYR A 39 9.18 -2.34 -7.39
CA TYR A 39 10.25 -2.03 -6.43
C TYR A 39 10.46 -0.52 -6.22
N GLU A 40 10.65 0.25 -7.30
CA GLU A 40 10.91 1.69 -7.21
C GLU A 40 9.72 2.47 -6.63
N LEU A 41 8.49 2.07 -6.98
CA LEU A 41 7.28 2.65 -6.41
C LEU A 41 7.20 2.38 -4.90
N CYS A 42 7.48 1.14 -4.48
CA CYS A 42 7.52 0.74 -3.08
C CYS A 42 8.56 1.56 -2.30
N VAL A 43 9.81 1.60 -2.77
CA VAL A 43 10.91 2.31 -2.10
C VAL A 43 10.62 3.80 -2.02
N SER A 44 10.22 4.42 -3.12
CA SER A 44 9.95 5.87 -3.16
C SER A 44 8.78 6.27 -2.28
N SER A 45 7.70 5.47 -2.27
CA SER A 45 6.54 5.70 -1.41
C SER A 45 6.89 5.60 0.07
N LEU A 46 7.58 4.53 0.47
CA LEU A 46 7.97 4.32 1.86
C LEU A 46 8.99 5.35 2.35
N LYS A 47 9.98 5.73 1.53
CA LYS A 47 10.95 6.78 1.90
C LYS A 47 10.33 8.17 2.04
N SER A 48 9.23 8.42 1.34
CA SER A 48 8.52 9.70 1.40
C SER A 48 7.66 9.83 2.67
N ASP A 49 7.32 8.72 3.32
CA ASP A 49 6.58 8.70 4.58
C ASP A 49 7.54 8.67 5.78
N SER A 50 7.53 9.74 6.58
CA SER A 50 8.40 9.87 7.74
C SER A 50 8.11 8.85 8.84
N SER A 51 6.94 8.21 8.85
CA SER A 51 6.61 7.13 9.78
C SER A 51 7.31 5.82 9.44
N SER A 52 7.81 5.64 8.21
CA SER A 52 8.56 4.45 7.80
C SER A 52 9.85 4.27 8.61
N SER A 53 10.43 5.34 9.16
CA SER A 53 11.59 5.22 10.05
C SER A 53 11.28 4.57 11.39
N LYS A 54 9.98 4.48 11.75
CA LYS A 54 9.49 3.86 12.99
C LYS A 54 8.97 2.44 12.76
N ALA A 55 8.89 1.99 11.51
CA ALA A 55 8.52 0.62 11.21
C ALA A 55 9.68 -0.32 11.56
N ASP A 56 9.40 -1.32 12.39
CA ASP A 56 10.36 -2.35 12.82
C ASP A 56 10.22 -3.66 12.04
N SER A 57 9.21 -3.75 11.17
CA SER A 57 8.78 -4.96 10.48
C SER A 57 8.14 -4.68 9.12
N ALA A 58 8.11 -5.69 8.25
CA ALA A 58 7.42 -5.63 6.97
C ALA A 58 5.92 -5.33 7.14
N LYS A 59 5.29 -5.79 8.23
CA LYS A 59 3.91 -5.45 8.59
C LYS A 59 3.72 -3.93 8.77
N GLY A 60 4.65 -3.28 9.47
CA GLY A 60 4.64 -1.82 9.63
C GLY A 60 4.72 -1.08 8.30
N LEU A 61 5.57 -1.55 7.38
CA LEU A 61 5.69 -0.99 6.03
C LEU A 61 4.44 -1.28 5.16
N ALA A 62 3.83 -2.47 5.29
CA ALA A 62 2.58 -2.81 4.63
C ALA A 62 1.45 -1.87 5.05
N LEU A 63 1.31 -1.59 6.35
CA LEU A 63 0.31 -0.65 6.88
C LEU A 63 0.48 0.76 6.29
N ILE A 64 1.73 1.20 6.11
CA ILE A 64 2.04 2.49 5.45
C ILE A 64 1.63 2.45 3.98
N MET A 65 1.98 1.39 3.24
CA MET A 65 1.59 1.26 1.83
C MET A 65 0.07 1.16 1.64
N VAL A 66 -0.67 0.53 2.56
CA VAL A 66 -2.14 0.55 2.55
C VAL A 66 -2.66 1.99 2.66
N ARG A 67 -2.08 2.82 3.56
CA ARG A 67 -2.46 4.25 3.67
C ARG A 67 -2.12 5.04 2.40
N VAL A 68 -1.01 4.73 1.72
CA VAL A 68 -0.69 5.31 0.40
C VAL A 68 -1.79 4.98 -0.60
N GLY A 69 -2.28 3.73 -0.61
CA GLY A 69 -3.44 3.32 -1.41
C GLY A 69 -4.71 4.10 -1.06
N MET A 70 -5.04 4.21 0.23
CA MET A 70 -6.22 4.95 0.71
C MET A 70 -6.18 6.43 0.26
N ALA A 71 -5.02 7.08 0.41
CA ALA A 71 -4.81 8.45 -0.03
C ALA A 71 -4.97 8.59 -1.55
N ASN A 72 -4.45 7.65 -2.34
CA ASN A 72 -4.58 7.67 -3.79
C ASN A 72 -6.04 7.45 -4.25
N ALA A 73 -6.75 6.48 -3.68
CA ALA A 73 -8.17 6.26 -3.94
C ALA A 73 -9.01 7.51 -3.62
N SER A 74 -8.77 8.10 -2.44
CA SER A 74 -9.44 9.33 -1.99
C SER A 74 -9.13 10.52 -2.89
N ALA A 75 -7.88 10.67 -3.34
CA ALA A 75 -7.48 11.71 -4.28
C ALA A 75 -8.15 11.54 -5.65
N THR A 76 -8.32 10.30 -6.11
CA THR A 76 -8.99 10.00 -7.39
C THR A 76 -10.50 10.22 -7.31
N ASN A 77 -11.14 9.84 -6.20
CA ASN A 77 -12.52 10.19 -5.91
C ASN A 77 -12.73 11.72 -5.89
N SER A 78 -11.85 12.45 -5.21
CA SER A 78 -11.88 13.93 -5.17
C SER A 78 -11.67 14.55 -6.55
N TYR A 79 -10.73 14.01 -7.34
CA TYR A 79 -10.50 14.44 -8.71
C TYR A 79 -11.77 14.29 -9.56
N LEU A 80 -12.43 13.13 -9.53
CA LEU A 80 -13.68 12.90 -10.25
C LEU A 80 -14.77 13.87 -9.80
N SER A 81 -14.98 13.96 -8.49
CA SER A 81 -15.95 14.87 -7.87
C SER A 81 -15.74 16.32 -8.27
N SER A 82 -14.49 16.79 -8.37
CA SER A 82 -14.15 18.16 -8.79
C SER A 82 -14.49 18.46 -10.24
N LYS A 83 -14.54 17.45 -11.11
CA LYS A 83 -14.81 17.61 -12.55
C LYS A 83 -16.30 17.52 -12.88
N ILE A 84 -17.10 16.84 -12.06
CA ILE A 84 -18.54 16.64 -12.25
C ILE A 84 -19.33 17.96 -12.46
N PRO A 85 -19.06 19.08 -11.75
CA PRO A 85 -19.79 20.34 -11.95
C PRO A 85 -19.63 20.93 -13.35
N SER A 86 -18.48 20.73 -13.99
CA SER A 86 -18.19 21.24 -15.34
C SER A 86 -18.79 20.39 -16.46
N VAL A 87 -19.41 19.25 -16.13
CA VAL A 87 -20.05 18.36 -17.11
C VAL A 87 -21.54 18.68 -17.23
N ALA A 88 -22.04 18.70 -18.45
CA ALA A 88 -23.45 18.95 -18.76
C ALA A 88 -24.39 18.08 -17.91
N ASN A 89 -25.40 18.72 -17.31
CA ASN A 89 -26.39 18.06 -16.47
C ASN A 89 -27.15 16.98 -17.25
N GLY A 90 -27.46 15.87 -16.57
CA GLY A 90 -28.19 14.74 -17.15
C GLY A 90 -27.40 13.88 -18.15
N SER A 91 -26.20 14.31 -18.57
CA SER A 91 -25.38 13.58 -19.54
C SER A 91 -24.90 12.23 -19.00
N SER A 92 -24.77 11.26 -19.91
CA SER A 92 -24.16 9.95 -19.63
C SER A 92 -22.76 10.08 -19.03
N MET A 93 -21.98 11.07 -19.50
CA MET A 93 -20.66 11.38 -18.95
C MET A 93 -20.74 11.72 -17.45
N LYS A 94 -21.68 12.59 -17.06
CA LYS A 94 -21.84 12.98 -15.65
C LYS A 94 -22.23 11.80 -14.76
N LYS A 95 -23.14 10.94 -15.24
CA LYS A 95 -23.55 9.71 -14.54
C LYS A 95 -22.37 8.75 -14.39
N ALA A 96 -21.64 8.49 -15.47
CA ALA A 96 -20.48 7.61 -15.47
C ALA A 96 -19.38 8.10 -14.52
N MET A 97 -19.11 9.41 -14.50
CA MET A 97 -18.13 10.00 -13.58
C MET A 97 -18.56 9.90 -12.12
N LYS A 98 -19.84 10.09 -11.81
CA LYS A 98 -20.37 9.92 -10.45
C LYS A 98 -20.23 8.48 -9.97
N GLU A 99 -20.71 7.52 -10.75
CA GLU A 99 -20.57 6.09 -10.44
C GLU A 99 -19.10 5.68 -10.31
N CYS A 100 -18.22 6.18 -11.17
CA CYS A 100 -16.78 5.94 -11.05
C CYS A 100 -16.21 6.51 -9.73
N SER A 101 -16.64 7.71 -9.33
CA SER A 101 -16.26 8.33 -8.05
C SER A 101 -16.62 7.42 -6.87
N GLU A 102 -17.83 6.88 -6.89
CA GLU A 102 -18.33 5.93 -5.88
C GLU A 102 -17.49 4.64 -5.86
N LYS A 103 -17.01 4.14 -7.01
CA LYS A 103 -16.10 2.99 -7.05
C LYS A 103 -14.77 3.26 -6.36
N TYR A 104 -14.19 4.45 -6.50
CA TYR A 104 -12.97 4.81 -5.76
C TYR A 104 -13.23 5.03 -4.27
N ALA A 105 -14.43 5.46 -3.87
CA ALA A 105 -14.82 5.45 -2.46
C ALA A 105 -14.87 4.02 -1.91
N SER A 106 -15.49 3.07 -2.62
CA SER A 106 -15.50 1.65 -2.22
C SER A 106 -14.10 1.03 -2.19
N ALA A 107 -13.21 1.44 -3.11
CA ALA A 107 -11.81 1.00 -3.08
C ALA A 107 -11.10 1.46 -1.79
N ASN A 108 -11.36 2.70 -1.36
CA ASN A 108 -10.84 3.21 -0.09
C ASN A 108 -11.42 2.43 1.10
N ASP A 109 -12.72 2.16 1.11
CA ASP A 109 -13.36 1.39 2.19
C ASP A 109 -12.78 -0.03 2.31
N ALA A 110 -12.51 -0.68 1.18
CA ALA A 110 -11.83 -1.98 1.16
C ALA A 110 -10.41 -1.88 1.74
N LEU A 111 -9.65 -0.83 1.40
CA LEU A 111 -8.33 -0.61 2.00
C LEU A 111 -8.38 -0.28 3.50
N VAL A 112 -9.44 0.37 3.98
CA VAL A 112 -9.67 0.56 5.43
C VAL A 112 -9.84 -0.79 6.12
N ASN A 113 -10.62 -1.71 5.55
CA ASN A 113 -10.76 -3.06 6.09
C ASN A 113 -9.42 -3.82 6.05
N SER A 114 -8.70 -3.74 4.93
CA SER A 114 -7.35 -4.34 4.83
C SER A 114 -6.41 -3.81 5.91
N TYR A 115 -6.44 -2.50 6.21
CA TYR A 115 -5.64 -1.91 7.28
C TYR A 115 -6.00 -2.50 8.65
N GLN A 116 -7.29 -2.70 8.93
CA GLN A 116 -7.76 -3.28 10.18
C GLN A 116 -7.32 -4.75 10.32
N ASP A 117 -7.52 -5.55 9.29
CA ASP A 117 -7.14 -6.97 9.28
C ASP A 117 -5.62 -7.14 9.36
N LEU A 118 -4.85 -6.32 8.64
CA LEU A 118 -3.40 -6.31 8.71
C LEU A 118 -2.89 -5.89 10.10
N SER A 119 -3.58 -4.96 10.76
CA SER A 119 -3.28 -4.58 12.14
C SER A 119 -3.59 -5.70 13.14
N ALA A 120 -4.61 -6.51 12.85
CA ALA A 120 -5.02 -7.68 13.63
C ALA A 120 -4.28 -8.96 13.24
N GLU A 121 -3.32 -8.89 12.30
CA GLU A 121 -2.54 -10.02 11.78
C GLU A 121 -3.38 -11.10 11.07
N ILE A 122 -4.53 -10.70 10.50
CA ILE A 122 -5.42 -11.54 9.70
C ILE A 122 -5.06 -11.34 8.21
N TYR A 123 -3.93 -11.89 7.78
CA TYR A 123 -3.29 -11.54 6.51
C TYR A 123 -4.06 -12.00 5.26
N ASP A 124 -4.76 -13.14 5.34
CA ASP A 124 -5.61 -13.66 4.26
C ASP A 124 -6.78 -12.71 3.94
N TYR A 125 -7.44 -12.19 4.98
CA TYR A 125 -8.49 -11.17 4.82
C TYR A 125 -7.92 -9.83 4.37
N ALA A 126 -6.78 -9.42 4.93
CA ALA A 126 -6.10 -8.20 4.50
C ALA A 126 -5.76 -8.25 2.99
N TYR A 127 -5.25 -9.38 2.51
CA TYR A 127 -4.95 -9.65 1.10
C TYR A 127 -6.20 -9.61 0.23
N MET A 128 -7.28 -10.30 0.67
CA MET A 128 -8.58 -10.29 -0.01
C MET A 128 -9.12 -8.87 -0.20
N HIS A 129 -9.03 -8.03 0.83
CA HIS A 129 -9.51 -6.66 0.78
C HIS A 129 -8.68 -5.78 -0.17
N VAL A 130 -7.37 -6.00 -0.30
CA VAL A 130 -6.54 -5.28 -1.28
C VAL A 130 -6.87 -5.73 -2.70
N MET A 131 -7.11 -7.03 -2.93
CA MET A 131 -7.58 -7.51 -4.25
C MET A 131 -8.92 -6.88 -4.62
N ALA A 132 -9.86 -6.80 -3.67
CA ALA A 132 -11.15 -6.13 -3.89
C ALA A 132 -10.94 -4.65 -4.22
N ALA A 133 -10.05 -3.95 -3.49
CA ALA A 133 -9.69 -2.57 -3.77
C ALA A 133 -9.19 -2.39 -5.21
N ALA A 134 -8.28 -3.25 -5.67
CA ALA A 134 -7.69 -3.22 -7.00
C ALA A 134 -8.70 -3.45 -8.15
N ASP A 135 -9.83 -4.11 -7.88
CA ASP A 135 -10.86 -4.39 -8.89
C ASP A 135 -11.88 -3.25 -9.07
N TYR A 136 -12.13 -2.42 -8.05
CA TYR A 136 -13.05 -1.29 -8.19
C TYR A 136 -12.72 -0.30 -9.32
N PRO A 137 -11.45 0.01 -9.64
CA PRO A 137 -11.10 0.75 -10.85
C PRO A 137 -11.53 0.07 -12.16
N ASN A 138 -11.49 -1.27 -12.25
CA ASN A 138 -12.04 -2.00 -13.39
C ASN A 138 -13.56 -1.80 -13.47
N ALA A 139 -14.24 -1.84 -12.33
CA ALA A 139 -15.67 -1.55 -12.26
C ALA A 139 -15.98 -0.12 -12.77
N CYS A 140 -15.17 0.88 -12.41
CA CYS A 140 -15.28 2.23 -12.98
C CYS A 140 -15.12 2.20 -14.51
N ARG A 141 -14.08 1.55 -15.05
CA ARG A 141 -13.89 1.43 -16.51
C ARG A 141 -15.09 0.76 -17.19
N ASN A 142 -15.68 -0.24 -16.55
CA ASN A 142 -16.86 -0.93 -17.05
C ASN A 142 -18.12 -0.05 -17.04
N VAL A 143 -18.25 0.91 -16.11
CA VAL A 143 -19.32 1.93 -16.15
C VAL A 143 -19.27 2.71 -17.46
N PHE A 144 -18.10 3.20 -17.88
CA PHE A 144 -17.97 3.95 -19.13
C PHE A 144 -18.37 3.12 -20.36
N LYS A 145 -18.03 1.82 -20.37
CA LYS A 145 -18.41 0.90 -21.45
C LYS A 145 -19.92 0.69 -21.57
N ARG A 146 -20.70 0.90 -20.51
CA ARG A 146 -22.18 0.76 -20.54
C ARG A 146 -22.86 1.89 -21.31
N TYR A 147 -22.18 3.01 -21.54
CA TYR A 147 -22.73 4.17 -22.23
C TYR A 147 -22.13 4.27 -23.65
N PRO A 148 -22.90 3.97 -24.71
CA PRO A 148 -22.41 4.06 -26.08
C PRO A 148 -21.85 5.46 -26.41
N GLY A 149 -20.70 5.49 -27.07
CA GLY A 149 -20.03 6.74 -27.47
C GLY A 149 -19.20 7.42 -26.38
N LEU A 150 -19.21 6.92 -25.14
CA LEU A 150 -18.27 7.43 -24.13
C LEU A 150 -16.90 6.79 -24.28
N ILE A 151 -15.87 7.65 -24.24
CA ILE A 151 -14.47 7.25 -24.18
C ILE A 151 -14.02 7.37 -22.73
N TYR A 152 -13.27 6.37 -22.25
CA TYR A 152 -12.69 6.40 -20.91
C TYR A 152 -11.62 7.52 -20.81
N PRO A 153 -11.80 8.54 -19.95
CA PRO A 153 -10.90 9.70 -19.92
C PRO A 153 -9.47 9.33 -19.53
N ALA A 154 -8.49 9.82 -20.29
CA ALA A 154 -7.06 9.55 -20.05
C ALA A 154 -6.59 9.94 -18.64
N GLY A 155 -7.10 11.05 -18.09
CA GLY A 155 -6.77 11.47 -16.72
C GLY A 155 -7.29 10.52 -15.64
N ILE A 156 -8.35 9.75 -15.91
CA ILE A 156 -8.84 8.69 -15.00
C ILE A 156 -8.01 7.42 -15.23
N ALA A 157 -7.68 7.08 -16.48
CA ALA A 157 -6.84 5.92 -16.81
C ALA A 157 -5.45 5.97 -16.16
N LEU A 158 -4.79 7.14 -16.14
CA LEU A 158 -3.50 7.31 -15.48
C LEU A 158 -3.59 7.06 -13.96
N ARG A 159 -4.69 7.52 -13.33
CA ARG A 159 -4.91 7.34 -11.89
C ARG A 159 -5.23 5.89 -11.54
N GLU A 160 -6.02 5.23 -12.37
CA GLU A 160 -6.31 3.80 -12.27
C GLU A 160 -5.03 2.97 -12.30
N ASP A 161 -4.14 3.23 -13.26
CA ASP A 161 -2.87 2.52 -13.41
C ASP A 161 -1.99 2.67 -12.17
N GLY A 162 -1.77 3.91 -11.72
CA GLY A 162 -1.01 4.18 -10.51
C GLY A 162 -1.61 3.55 -9.26
N PHE A 163 -2.94 3.55 -9.13
CA PHE A 163 -3.62 2.92 -8.00
C PHE A 163 -3.46 1.39 -8.00
N LYS A 164 -3.58 0.74 -9.16
CA LYS A 164 -3.34 -0.71 -9.30
C LYS A 164 -1.92 -1.09 -8.91
N HIS A 165 -0.92 -0.34 -9.38
CA HIS A 165 0.47 -0.59 -9.00
C HIS A 165 0.69 -0.45 -7.48
N ILE A 166 0.01 0.48 -6.82
CA ILE A 166 0.05 0.60 -5.35
C ILE A 166 -0.56 -0.65 -4.69
N CYS A 167 -1.72 -1.11 -5.14
CA CYS A 167 -2.33 -2.33 -4.64
C CYS A 167 -1.42 -3.55 -4.83
N ASP A 168 -0.80 -3.70 -6.00
CA ASP A 168 0.14 -4.79 -6.30
C ASP A 168 1.37 -4.76 -5.38
N VAL A 169 1.87 -3.55 -5.05
CA VAL A 169 2.93 -3.40 -4.03
C VAL A 169 2.45 -3.89 -2.67
N VAL A 170 1.25 -3.48 -2.23
CA VAL A 170 0.69 -3.90 -0.94
C VAL A 170 0.57 -5.42 -0.88
N LEU A 171 0.00 -6.05 -1.92
CA LEU A 171 -0.14 -7.51 -2.01
C LEU A 171 1.22 -8.20 -1.89
N GLY A 172 2.21 -7.73 -2.65
CA GLY A 172 3.56 -8.29 -2.61
C GLY A 172 4.24 -8.15 -1.25
N ILE A 173 3.93 -7.12 -0.46
CA ILE A 173 4.42 -7.04 0.94
C ILE A 173 3.67 -8.04 1.83
N ILE A 174 2.35 -8.13 1.73
CA ILE A 174 1.54 -9.05 2.55
C ILE A 174 1.96 -10.51 2.32
N ASP A 175 2.30 -10.89 1.09
CA ASP A 175 2.80 -12.24 0.76
C ASP A 175 4.08 -12.61 1.53
N THR A 176 4.90 -11.62 1.91
CA THR A 176 6.12 -11.86 2.70
C THR A 176 5.87 -12.13 4.18
N LEU A 177 4.64 -11.88 4.66
CA LEU A 177 4.28 -12.03 6.08
C LEU A 177 3.99 -13.48 6.46
N GLY A 178 3.90 -14.39 5.49
CA GLY A 178 3.79 -15.84 5.72
C GLY A 178 2.46 -16.25 6.35
N TRP A 179 1.44 -16.38 5.52
CA TRP A 179 0.09 -16.85 5.88
C TRP A 179 -0.27 -18.15 5.16
#